data_AF-A0A7W0SQV3-F1
#
_entry.id   AF-A0A7W0SQV3-F1
#
_cell.length_a   1.000
_cell.length_b   1.000
_cell.length_c   1.000
_cell.angle_alpha   90.00
_cell.angle_beta   90.00
_cell.angle_gamma   90.00
#
_symmetry.space_group_name_H-M   'P 1'
#
loop_
_entity.id
_entity.type
_entity.pdbx_description
1 polymer ?
#
loop_
_entity_poly.entity_id
_entity_poly.type
_entity_poly.pdbx_seq_one_letter_code
_entity_poly.pdbx_strand_id
1 'polypeptide(L)'
;MPRLVPWLVIAVAALGYPLAVLAFSGGPDFPSRTDCALAPTGEGEYQVVFGYRDSELEALELRDRALAVGFQGTEIARDGCGRVRVAVDDIPSREVGEEVIREARTVDLDPTLEQES
;
A
#
# COMPACT_ATOMS: atom_id res chain seq x y z
N MET A 1 -22.27 46.11 27.36
CA MET A 1 -21.20 45.10 27.48
C MET A 1 -21.63 43.61 27.46
N PRO A 2 -22.90 43.18 27.68
CA PRO A 2 -23.23 41.74 27.72
C PRO A 2 -23.27 41.04 26.34
N ARG A 3 -23.24 41.79 25.24
CA ARG A 3 -23.32 41.25 23.87
C ARG A 3 -22.02 40.59 23.37
N LEU A 4 -20.89 40.79 24.05
CA LEU A 4 -19.58 40.27 23.66
C LEU A 4 -19.24 38.92 24.31
N VAL A 5 -19.87 38.62 25.45
CA VAL A 5 -19.69 37.36 26.19
C VAL A 5 -19.99 36.12 25.35
N PRO A 6 -21.13 36.02 24.62
CA PRO A 6 -21.39 34.84 23.80
C PRO A 6 -20.38 34.69 22.66
N TRP A 7 -19.91 35.80 22.07
CA TRP A 7 -18.88 35.78 21.03
C TRP A 7 -17.52 35.31 21.56
N LEU A 8 -17.16 35.70 22.78
CA LEU A 8 -15.93 35.23 23.45
C LEU A 8 -15.98 33.73 23.72
N VAL A 9 -17.10 33.21 24.20
CA VAL A 9 -17.27 31.76 24.42
C VAL A 9 -17.14 30.99 23.12
N ILE A 10 -17.77 31.46 22.05
CA ILE A 10 -17.65 30.83 20.72
C ILE A 10 -16.21 30.89 20.23
N ALA A 11 -15.53 32.02 20.35
CA ALA A 11 -14.13 32.16 19.93
C ALA A 11 -13.19 31.23 20.69
N VAL A 12 -13.37 31.10 22.01
CA VAL A 12 -12.58 30.20 22.85
C VAL A 12 -12.87 28.74 22.51
N ALA A 13 -14.12 28.36 22.27
CA ALA A 13 -14.46 27.00 21.88
C ALA A 13 -13.91 26.66 20.47
N ALA A 14 -14.05 27.58 19.52
CA ALA A 14 -13.62 27.39 18.13
C ALA A 14 -12.10 27.28 18.00
N LEU A 15 -11.33 27.95 18.85
CA LEU A 15 -9.86 27.85 18.88
C LEU A 15 -9.36 26.76 19.82
N GLY A 16 -10.01 26.61 20.98
CA GLY A 16 -9.61 25.67 22.01
C GLY A 16 -9.82 24.21 21.59
N TYR A 17 -10.92 23.92 20.89
CA TYR A 17 -11.21 22.55 20.43
C TYR A 17 -10.17 22.00 19.44
N PRO A 18 -9.84 22.66 18.31
CA PRO A 18 -8.83 22.14 17.38
C PRO A 18 -7.44 22.04 18.03
N LEU A 19 -7.07 23.00 18.90
CA LEU A 19 -5.81 22.93 19.64
C LEU A 19 -5.76 21.76 20.62
N ALA A 20 -6.86 21.50 21.35
CA ALA A 20 -6.94 20.34 22.23
C ALA A 20 -6.90 19.02 21.45
N VAL A 21 -7.62 18.92 20.32
CA VAL A 21 -7.58 17.73 19.46
C VAL A 21 -6.15 17.46 18.98
N LEU A 22 -5.45 18.46 18.47
CA LEU A 22 -4.05 18.29 18.03
C LEU A 22 -3.11 17.94 19.19
N ALA A 23 -3.30 18.53 20.37
CA ALA A 23 -2.44 18.29 21.54
C ALA A 23 -2.66 16.91 22.18
N PHE A 24 -3.89 16.39 22.18
CA PHE A 24 -4.24 15.15 22.88
C PHE A 24 -4.41 13.92 21.98
N SER A 25 -4.87 14.09 20.74
CA SER A 25 -5.12 12.97 19.81
C SER A 25 -4.09 12.83 18.69
N GLY A 26 -3.19 13.80 18.54
CA GLY A 26 -2.23 13.83 17.43
C GLY A 26 -2.87 14.35 16.13
N GLY A 27 -2.07 14.40 15.07
CA GLY A 27 -2.54 14.72 13.73
C GLY A 27 -3.21 13.51 13.06
N PRO A 28 -3.96 13.72 11.95
CA PRO A 28 -4.46 12.61 11.14
C PRO A 28 -3.29 11.77 10.62
N ASP A 29 -3.38 10.47 10.83
CA ASP A 29 -2.45 9.48 10.27
C ASP A 29 -2.98 9.05 8.90
N PHE A 30 -2.20 9.32 7.85
CA PHE A 30 -2.53 8.93 6.48
C PHE A 30 -1.53 7.87 6.03
N PRO A 31 -1.99 6.72 5.53
CA PRO A 31 -1.09 5.69 5.05
C PRO A 31 -0.27 6.22 3.87
N SER A 32 1.03 6.00 3.94
CA SER A 32 1.98 6.22 2.87
C SER A 32 2.00 5.02 1.92
N ARG A 33 2.57 5.20 0.73
CA ARG A 33 2.71 4.12 -0.26
C ARG A 33 3.46 2.90 0.28
N THR A 34 4.38 3.09 1.22
CA THR A 34 5.14 1.98 1.84
C THR A 34 4.31 1.17 2.81
N ASP A 35 3.25 1.74 3.38
CA ASP A 35 2.39 1.03 4.34
C ASP A 35 1.51 -0.02 3.66
N CYS A 36 1.29 0.09 2.34
CA CYS A 36 0.58 -0.91 1.55
C CYS A 36 1.45 -2.06 1.05
N ALA A 37 2.79 -1.99 1.18
CA ALA A 37 3.67 -3.09 0.87
C ALA A 37 3.88 -3.93 2.13
N LEU A 38 3.22 -5.08 2.21
CA LEU A 38 3.23 -5.90 3.42
C LEU A 38 4.47 -6.80 3.45
N ALA A 39 5.34 -6.57 4.43
CA ALA A 39 6.51 -7.41 4.63
C ALA A 39 6.10 -8.86 5.00
N PRO A 40 6.84 -9.88 4.53
CA PRO A 40 6.57 -11.29 4.83
C PRO A 40 7.00 -11.61 6.27
N THR A 41 6.14 -11.29 7.25
CA THR A 41 6.48 -11.32 8.68
C THR A 41 6.06 -12.59 9.42
N GLY A 42 5.24 -13.47 8.81
CA GLY A 42 4.77 -14.70 9.46
C GLY A 42 4.24 -15.76 8.50
N GLU A 43 3.64 -16.83 9.04
CA GLU A 43 2.98 -17.88 8.27
C GLU A 43 1.67 -17.36 7.65
N GLY A 44 1.39 -17.74 6.41
CA GLY A 44 0.21 -17.29 5.66
C GLY A 44 0.40 -17.44 4.15
N GLU A 45 -0.57 -16.94 3.39
CA GLU A 45 -0.47 -16.79 1.94
C GLU A 45 0.48 -15.63 1.63
N TYR A 46 1.27 -15.81 0.57
CA TYR A 46 2.22 -14.83 0.08
C TYR A 46 1.87 -14.46 -1.35
N GLN A 47 2.40 -13.34 -1.79
CA GLN A 47 2.34 -12.90 -3.17
C GLN A 47 3.73 -12.47 -3.63
N VAL A 48 4.04 -12.73 -4.89
CA VAL A 48 5.27 -12.23 -5.52
C VAL A 48 4.91 -11.05 -6.39
N VAL A 49 5.29 -9.85 -5.95
CA VAL A 49 4.94 -8.59 -6.60
C VAL A 49 6.07 -8.20 -7.55
N PHE A 50 5.79 -8.19 -8.86
CA PHE A 50 6.75 -7.71 -9.88
C PHE A 50 6.93 -6.19 -9.87
N GLY A 51 5.97 -5.48 -9.29
CA GLY A 51 6.10 -4.05 -9.00
C GLY A 51 4.78 -3.31 -8.90
N TYR A 52 4.91 -2.06 -8.48
CA TYR A 52 3.81 -1.10 -8.35
C TYR A 52 3.86 -0.06 -9.47
N ARG A 53 2.71 0.35 -9.97
CA ARG A 53 2.56 1.37 -11.01
C ARG A 53 1.51 2.41 -10.64
N ASP A 54 1.63 3.61 -11.19
CA ASP A 54 0.71 4.72 -10.91
C ASP A 54 -0.54 4.68 -11.83
N SER A 55 -0.51 3.88 -12.90
CA SER A 55 -1.63 3.72 -13.82
C SER A 55 -1.90 2.26 -14.18
N GLU A 56 -3.16 1.98 -14.57
CA GLU A 56 -3.53 0.66 -15.08
C GLU A 56 -2.79 0.34 -16.39
N LEU A 57 -2.51 1.33 -17.24
CA LEU A 57 -1.82 1.10 -18.51
C LEU A 57 -0.37 0.62 -18.27
N GLU A 58 0.36 1.29 -17.39
CA GLU A 58 1.72 0.86 -17.02
C GLU A 58 1.73 -0.52 -16.34
N ALA A 59 0.69 -0.82 -15.55
CA ALA A 59 0.51 -2.13 -14.92
C ALA A 59 0.23 -3.23 -15.96
N LEU A 60 -0.59 -2.94 -16.99
CA LEU A 60 -0.85 -3.83 -18.11
C LEU A 60 0.45 -4.18 -18.86
N GLU A 61 1.27 -3.18 -19.16
CA GLU A 61 2.58 -3.41 -19.81
C GLU A 61 3.50 -4.30 -18.96
N LEU A 62 3.54 -4.09 -17.65
CA LEU A 62 4.34 -4.93 -16.75
C LEU A 62 3.80 -6.36 -16.68
N ARG A 63 2.47 -6.53 -16.55
CA ARG A 63 1.83 -7.85 -16.54
C ARG A 63 2.13 -8.59 -17.83
N ASP A 64 1.97 -7.94 -18.98
CA ASP A 64 2.20 -8.57 -20.28
C ASP A 64 3.67 -9.00 -20.45
N ARG A 65 4.63 -8.23 -19.91
CA ARG A 65 6.03 -8.67 -19.82
C ARG A 65 6.20 -9.91 -18.94
N ALA A 66 5.61 -9.91 -17.74
CA ALA A 66 5.70 -11.05 -16.82
C ALA A 66 5.09 -12.32 -17.42
N LEU A 67 3.93 -12.22 -18.07
CA LEU A 67 3.29 -13.32 -18.78
C LEU A 67 4.14 -13.79 -19.98
N ALA A 68 4.72 -12.88 -20.76
CA ALA A 68 5.53 -13.23 -21.91
C ALA A 68 6.79 -14.03 -21.55
N VAL A 69 7.35 -13.84 -20.35
CA VAL A 69 8.50 -14.59 -19.86
C VAL A 69 8.12 -15.83 -19.05
N GLY A 70 6.83 -16.12 -18.90
CA GLY A 70 6.33 -17.39 -18.35
C GLY A 70 5.73 -17.34 -16.95
N PHE A 71 5.62 -16.16 -16.30
CA PHE A 71 4.95 -16.03 -15.01
C PHE A 71 3.43 -16.05 -15.17
N GLN A 72 2.90 -17.25 -15.37
CA GLN A 72 1.45 -17.47 -15.51
C GLN A 72 0.73 -17.13 -14.21
N GLY A 73 -0.52 -16.68 -14.33
CA GLY A 73 -1.31 -16.23 -13.17
C GLY A 73 -0.88 -14.86 -12.63
N THR A 74 -0.08 -14.09 -13.38
CA THR A 74 0.19 -12.70 -13.01
C THR A 74 -1.06 -11.84 -13.20
N GLU A 75 -1.51 -11.22 -12.11
CA GLU A 75 -2.70 -10.38 -12.07
C GLU A 75 -2.38 -8.92 -11.75
N ILE A 76 -3.39 -8.06 -11.92
CA ILE A 76 -3.33 -6.63 -11.66
C ILE A 76 -4.38 -6.31 -10.59
N ALA A 77 -3.96 -5.73 -9.49
CA ALA A 77 -4.85 -5.30 -8.41
C ALA A 77 -4.50 -3.87 -7.98
N ARG A 78 -5.49 -3.11 -7.49
CA ARG A 78 -5.24 -1.80 -6.88
C ARG A 78 -4.83 -2.00 -5.42
N ASP A 79 -3.82 -1.28 -4.97
CA ASP A 79 -3.51 -1.21 -3.55
C ASP A 79 -4.41 -0.16 -2.85
N GLY A 80 -4.55 -0.27 -1.53
CA GLY A 80 -5.27 0.71 -0.70
C GLY A 80 -4.62 2.10 -0.66
N CYS A 81 -3.45 2.28 -1.29
CA CYS A 81 -2.63 3.48 -1.29
C CYS A 81 -2.62 4.20 -2.66
N GLY A 82 -3.49 3.81 -3.59
CA GLY A 82 -3.68 4.48 -4.88
C GLY A 82 -2.69 4.09 -5.98
N ARG A 83 -1.97 2.98 -5.83
CA ARG A 83 -1.15 2.36 -6.88
C ARG A 83 -1.82 1.09 -7.41
N VAL A 84 -1.24 0.56 -8.46
CA VAL A 84 -1.64 -0.71 -9.08
C VAL A 84 -0.48 -1.69 -8.92
N ARG A 85 -0.70 -2.80 -8.22
CA ARG A 85 0.26 -3.90 -8.06
C ARG A 85 0.11 -4.90 -9.20
N VAL A 86 1.22 -5.48 -9.62
CA VAL A 86 1.29 -6.60 -10.56
C VAL A 86 1.97 -7.76 -9.86
N ALA A 87 1.27 -8.87 -9.66
CA ALA A 87 1.75 -9.95 -8.80
C ALA A 87 1.25 -11.33 -9.22
N VAL A 88 1.93 -12.37 -8.77
CA VAL A 88 1.37 -13.72 -8.63
C VAL A 88 0.94 -13.89 -7.17
N ASP A 89 -0.34 -14.16 -6.97
CA ASP A 89 -0.97 -14.36 -5.65
C ASP A 89 -0.98 -15.86 -5.28
N ASP A 90 -1.56 -16.23 -4.14
CA ASP A 90 -1.73 -17.62 -3.68
C ASP A 90 -0.40 -18.42 -3.52
N ILE A 91 0.70 -17.75 -3.21
CA ILE A 91 1.99 -18.42 -3.00
C ILE A 91 1.99 -19.13 -1.63
N PRO A 92 2.15 -20.47 -1.60
CA PRO A 92 1.82 -21.27 -0.42
C PRO A 92 2.88 -21.21 0.69
N SER A 93 4.09 -20.75 0.37
CA SER A 93 5.16 -20.62 1.35
C SER A 93 6.19 -19.58 0.93
N ARG A 94 6.95 -19.10 1.90
CA ARG A 94 8.05 -18.17 1.69
C ARG A 94 9.10 -18.75 0.75
N GLU A 95 9.43 -20.02 0.90
CA GLU A 95 10.44 -20.71 0.09
C GLU A 95 10.04 -20.76 -1.39
N VAL A 96 8.75 -21.03 -1.67
CA VAL A 96 8.23 -21.00 -3.04
C VAL A 96 8.33 -19.59 -3.62
N GLY A 97 7.93 -18.57 -2.85
CA GLY A 97 8.06 -17.18 -3.28
C GLY A 97 9.50 -16.75 -3.56
N GLU A 98 10.45 -17.15 -2.71
CA GLU A 98 11.88 -16.88 -2.91
C GLU A 98 12.44 -17.59 -4.16
N GLU A 99 11.91 -18.76 -4.52
CA GLU A 99 12.26 -19.45 -5.77
C GLU A 99 11.73 -18.69 -6.99
N VAL A 100 10.46 -18.25 -6.97
CA VAL A 100 9.88 -17.43 -8.05
C VAL A 100 10.67 -16.13 -8.24
N ILE A 101 11.06 -15.46 -7.15
CA ILE A 101 11.90 -14.24 -7.22
C ILE A 101 13.24 -14.53 -7.89
N ARG A 102 13.85 -15.66 -7.55
CA ARG A 102 15.14 -16.07 -8.13
C ARG A 102 15.01 -16.29 -9.63
N GLU A 103 13.95 -16.95 -10.08
CA GLU A 103 13.65 -17.16 -11.49
C GLU A 103 13.38 -15.84 -12.21
N ALA A 104 12.55 -14.97 -11.65
CA ALA A 104 12.21 -13.67 -12.22
C ALA A 104 13.43 -12.76 -12.43
N ARG A 105 14.39 -12.80 -11.51
CA ARG A 105 15.66 -12.05 -11.65
C ARG A 105 16.55 -12.55 -12.80
N THR A 106 16.36 -13.78 -13.27
CA THR A 106 17.09 -14.29 -14.46
C THR A 106 16.58 -13.68 -15.77
N VAL A 107 15.39 -13.08 -15.76
CA VAL A 107 14.72 -12.46 -16.91
C VAL A 107 14.51 -10.95 -16.71
N ASP A 108 15.40 -10.31 -15.95
CA ASP A 108 15.43 -8.86 -15.70
C ASP A 108 14.15 -8.28 -15.06
N LEU A 109 13.41 -9.10 -14.30
CA LEU A 109 12.36 -8.63 -13.39
C LEU A 109 12.93 -8.50 -11.98
N ASP A 110 12.46 -7.49 -11.23
CA ASP A 110 12.88 -7.26 -9.83
C ASP A 110 11.68 -7.35 -8.86
N PRO A 111 11.17 -8.57 -8.61
CA PRO A 111 10.03 -8.74 -7.73
C PRO A 111 10.39 -8.70 -6.24
N THR A 112 9.39 -8.38 -5.43
CA THR A 112 9.39 -8.47 -3.96
C THR A 112 8.45 -9.56 -3.48
N LEU A 113 8.84 -10.25 -2.39
CA LEU A 113 7.94 -11.14 -1.67
C LEU A 113 7.16 -10.31 -0.67
N GLU A 114 5.84 -10.42 -0.71
CA GLU A 114 4.96 -9.70 0.18
C GLU A 114 3.92 -10.66 0.79
N GLN A 115 3.40 -10.29 1.96
CA GLN A 115 2.28 -11.02 2.56
C GLN A 115 1.01 -10.69 1.78
N GLU A 116 0.16 -11.69 1.54
CA GLU A 116 -1.18 -11.44 0.99
C GLU A 116 -2.08 -10.80 2.08
N SER A 117 -2.93 -9.84 1.68
CA SER A 117 -3.75 -9.01 2.59
C SER A 117 -5.21 -9.42 2.62
#